data_AF-A0AAW0D4C0-F1
#
_entry.id   AF-A0AAW0D4C0-F1
#
_cell.length_a   1.000
_cell.length_b   1.000
_cell.length_c   1.000
_cell.angle_alpha   90.00
_cell.angle_beta   90.00
_cell.angle_gamma   90.00
#
_symmetry.space_group_name_H-M   'P 1'
#
loop_
_entity.id
_entity.type
_entity.pdbx_description
1 polymer ?
#
loop_
_entity_poly.entity_id
_entity_poly.type
_entity_poly.pdbx_seq_one_letter_code
_entity_poly.pdbx_strand_id
1 'polypeptide(L)'
;MKTSFFPFLIFFEEITRGLGQSLTPPAIWKNSSITINKAARIDLASAALDEAVLYLDSNLTYWGNGENESGPFTSINLHAQLAMFDYWTNQAKYKDQVNRYFTVQGRTGMANLPIPEDLTKIDFILRYGYAAFFAYCAYNNVSFLSLAEETWNRAYAQTISAENMDILQPMCASEQDRKLFIGGLTAKPRNYAFIPHINGFYMTSDVNNTRLSGLLAEATSNKTYLLATNQSATFFVAKMIKSQQMPQGFRISNNCAATFDDPSLEGVGEWIEGISMLGSLAEHEAQDIAGNLTLAIHASTDGRVRQNVQLMAQKAEIGLKPFSEGII
;
A
#
# COMPACT_ATOMS: atom_id res chain seq x y z
N MET A 1 -24.22 19.83 -10.85
CA MET A 1 -23.21 20.23 -9.83
C MET A 1 -22.39 18.99 -9.49
N LYS A 2 -21.18 18.88 -10.03
CA LYS A 2 -20.31 17.70 -9.88
C LYS A 2 -19.49 17.84 -8.59
N THR A 3 -19.73 16.93 -7.65
CA THR A 3 -18.99 16.78 -6.40
C THR A 3 -17.77 15.88 -6.64
N SER A 4 -16.61 16.49 -6.89
CA SER A 4 -15.32 15.76 -6.85
C SER A 4 -14.90 15.55 -5.39
N PHE A 5 -14.94 14.30 -4.94
CA PHE A 5 -14.33 13.83 -3.70
C PHE A 5 -12.81 13.73 -3.91
N PHE A 6 -12.03 14.55 -3.21
CA PHE A 6 -10.57 14.40 -3.08
C PHE A 6 -10.30 13.76 -1.72
N PRO A 7 -9.52 12.67 -1.62
CA PRO A 7 -9.40 11.94 -0.37
C PRO A 7 -8.44 12.64 0.61
N PHE A 8 -8.83 12.54 1.88
CA PHE A 8 -8.20 13.08 3.08
C PHE A 8 -7.05 12.18 3.59
N LEU A 9 -6.22 11.63 2.69
CA LEU A 9 -5.21 10.62 3.02
C LEU A 9 -3.75 11.08 2.77
N ILE A 10 -3.47 12.37 3.00
CA ILE A 10 -2.08 12.87 3.02
C ILE A 10 -1.81 13.34 4.44
N PHE A 11 -0.72 12.85 5.05
CA PHE A 11 -0.28 12.98 6.46
C PHE A 11 -0.81 11.94 7.46
N PHE A 12 -0.32 10.69 7.39
CA PHE A 12 -0.46 9.74 8.51
C PHE A 12 0.79 8.97 8.94
N GLU A 13 1.98 9.29 8.40
CA GLU A 13 3.18 8.50 8.72
C GLU A 13 3.93 8.91 10.00
N GLU A 14 3.94 10.18 10.43
CA GLU A 14 4.87 10.59 11.51
C GLU A 14 4.24 11.30 12.72
N ILE A 15 2.96 11.72 12.67
CA ILE A 15 2.27 12.23 13.87
C ILE A 15 1.77 11.07 14.76
N THR A 16 1.78 9.83 14.28
CA THR A 16 1.19 8.66 14.98
C THR A 16 2.06 8.05 16.07
N ARG A 17 3.31 8.49 16.28
CA ARG A 17 4.01 8.17 17.54
C ARG A 17 3.45 8.97 18.72
N GLY A 18 2.79 10.10 18.49
CA GLY A 18 2.11 10.90 19.51
C GLY A 18 0.59 10.93 19.33
N LEU A 19 -0.16 10.26 20.21
CA LEU A 19 -1.63 10.38 20.41
C LEU A 19 -2.56 9.57 19.48
N GLY A 20 -2.06 8.70 18.61
CA GLY A 20 -2.88 7.82 17.77
C GLY A 20 -3.19 6.42 18.33
N GLN A 21 -3.01 6.18 19.64
CA GLN A 21 -3.13 4.82 20.22
C GLN A 21 -4.57 4.39 20.54
N SER A 22 -5.58 5.17 20.14
CA SER A 22 -6.98 4.78 20.30
C SER A 22 -7.61 4.49 18.95
N LEU A 23 -8.11 3.26 18.78
CA LEU A 23 -9.03 2.88 17.70
C LEU A 23 -10.41 3.56 17.84
N THR A 24 -10.58 4.44 18.83
CA THR A 24 -11.76 5.30 18.99
C THR A 24 -11.42 6.69 18.46
N PRO A 25 -11.94 7.09 17.28
CA PRO A 25 -11.67 8.42 16.76
C PRO A 25 -12.22 9.50 17.71
N PRO A 26 -11.47 10.59 17.93
CA PRO A 26 -11.94 11.72 18.73
C PRO A 26 -13.30 12.22 18.26
N ALA A 27 -14.15 12.64 19.21
CA ALA A 27 -15.47 13.21 18.91
C ALA A 27 -15.43 14.46 18.00
N ILE A 28 -14.26 15.08 17.82
CA ILE A 28 -14.07 16.22 16.92
C ILE A 28 -13.86 15.80 15.45
N TRP A 29 -13.43 14.55 15.20
CA TRP A 29 -13.33 13.98 13.85
C TRP A 29 -14.71 13.48 13.36
N LYS A 30 -15.70 13.61 14.24
CA LYS A 30 -17.06 13.18 14.02
C LYS A 30 -17.87 14.32 13.39
N ASN A 31 -18.25 14.19 12.11
CA ASN A 31 -19.07 15.15 11.35
C ASN A 31 -18.36 16.47 11.05
N SER A 32 -17.06 16.44 10.79
CA SER A 32 -16.33 17.59 10.32
C SER A 32 -16.85 18.03 8.95
N SER A 33 -17.54 19.17 8.89
CA SER A 33 -17.78 19.85 7.62
C SER A 33 -16.45 20.42 7.13
N ILE A 34 -16.10 20.17 5.86
CA ILE A 34 -14.93 20.81 5.27
C ILE A 34 -15.32 22.26 4.99
N THR A 35 -14.94 23.16 5.90
CA THR A 35 -15.31 24.57 5.85
C THR A 35 -14.42 25.42 4.95
N ILE A 36 -13.26 24.90 4.55
CA ILE A 36 -12.30 25.57 3.67
C ILE A 36 -12.46 25.15 2.21
N ASN A 37 -12.25 26.10 1.29
CA ASN A 37 -12.37 25.88 -0.14
C ASN A 37 -11.22 25.01 -0.70
N LYS A 38 -11.35 24.55 -1.95
CA LYS A 38 -10.36 23.66 -2.59
C LYS A 38 -8.96 24.28 -2.64
N ALA A 39 -8.83 25.57 -2.97
CA ALA A 39 -7.54 26.24 -3.08
C ALA A 39 -6.82 26.27 -1.72
N ALA A 40 -7.51 26.68 -0.66
CA ALA A 40 -6.95 26.68 0.70
C ALA A 40 -6.49 25.28 1.16
N ARG A 41 -7.19 24.21 0.75
CA ARG A 41 -6.75 22.83 1.03
C ARG A 41 -5.48 22.45 0.29
N ILE A 42 -5.39 22.83 -0.98
CA ILE A 42 -4.19 22.62 -1.80
C ILE A 42 -3.02 23.37 -1.19
N ASP A 43 -3.20 24.63 -0.79
CA ASP A 43 -2.16 25.45 -0.19
C ASP A 43 -1.66 24.85 1.14
N LEU A 44 -2.57 24.39 2.01
CA LEU A 44 -2.20 23.73 3.27
C LEU A 44 -1.43 22.42 3.03
N ALA A 45 -1.90 21.57 2.12
CA ALA A 45 -1.21 20.32 1.80
C ALA A 45 0.17 20.58 1.16
N SER A 46 0.25 21.59 0.30
CA SER A 46 1.49 22.02 -0.36
C SER A 46 2.50 22.53 0.68
N ALA A 47 2.08 23.39 1.61
CA ALA A 47 2.96 23.90 2.67
C ALA A 47 3.45 22.79 3.60
N ALA A 48 2.62 21.80 3.91
CA ALA A 48 3.02 20.68 4.74
C ALA A 48 4.04 19.77 4.02
N LEU A 49 3.87 19.54 2.71
CA LEU A 49 4.84 18.81 1.90
C LEU A 49 6.17 19.58 1.77
N ASP A 50 6.12 20.90 1.55
CA ASP A 50 7.32 21.75 1.53
C ASP A 50 8.13 21.61 2.82
N GLU A 51 7.46 21.63 3.97
CA GLU A 51 8.10 21.42 5.28
C GLU A 51 8.72 20.01 5.37
N ALA A 52 7.98 18.96 4.98
CA ALA A 52 8.46 17.58 5.05
C ALA A 52 9.72 17.33 4.20
N VAL A 53 9.83 18.03 3.06
CA VAL A 53 11.00 17.96 2.17
C VAL A 53 12.27 18.50 2.82
N LEU A 54 12.16 19.48 3.74
CA LEU A 54 13.34 20.06 4.42
C LEU A 54 14.08 19.05 5.30
N TYR A 55 13.44 17.93 5.65
CA TYR A 55 14.02 16.85 6.46
C TYR A 55 14.66 15.74 5.62
N LEU A 56 14.63 15.84 4.29
CA LEU A 56 15.37 14.92 3.43
C LEU A 56 16.87 15.23 3.46
N ASP A 57 17.68 14.18 3.41
CA ASP A 57 19.12 14.30 3.20
C ASP A 57 19.44 14.89 1.81
N SER A 58 20.70 15.26 1.58
CA SER A 58 21.14 15.85 0.32
C SER A 58 20.95 14.93 -0.90
N ASN A 59 20.82 13.62 -0.66
CA ASN A 59 20.60 12.62 -1.69
C ASN A 59 19.11 12.32 -1.93
N LEU A 60 18.22 12.90 -1.12
CA LEU A 60 16.79 12.64 -1.07
C LEU A 60 16.44 11.17 -0.71
N THR A 61 17.42 10.39 -0.27
CA THR A 61 17.27 8.95 -0.03
C THR A 61 16.90 8.61 1.40
N TYR A 62 17.08 9.57 2.31
CA TYR A 62 16.88 9.36 3.73
C TYR A 62 16.11 10.53 4.32
N TRP A 63 15.13 10.23 5.19
CA TRP A 63 14.42 11.25 5.96
C TRP A 63 14.97 11.29 7.39
N GLY A 64 15.59 12.41 7.74
CA GLY A 64 16.05 12.69 9.09
C GLY A 64 16.98 13.91 9.17
N ASN A 65 16.84 14.68 10.25
CA ASN A 65 17.61 15.90 10.52
C ASN A 65 18.59 15.74 11.70
N GLY A 66 19.10 14.53 11.91
CA GLY A 66 19.95 14.17 13.05
C GLY A 66 19.18 13.48 14.17
N GLU A 67 18.35 14.22 14.92
CA GLU A 67 17.69 13.67 16.14
C GLU A 67 16.45 12.81 15.85
N ASN A 68 15.80 12.99 14.69
CA ASN A 68 14.64 12.21 14.26
C ASN A 68 14.96 11.52 12.92
N GLU A 69 15.47 10.30 12.99
CA GLU A 69 15.72 9.46 11.81
C GLU A 69 14.56 8.47 11.62
N SER A 70 13.80 8.62 10.53
CA SER A 70 12.79 7.63 10.11
C SER A 70 13.27 6.80 8.91
N GLY A 71 14.24 7.32 8.18
CA GLY A 71 15.02 6.56 7.22
C GLY A 71 14.41 6.43 5.83
N PRO A 72 14.81 5.39 5.07
CA PRO A 72 14.54 5.33 3.64
C PRO A 72 13.07 5.01 3.31
N PHE A 73 12.33 4.39 4.22
CA PHE A 73 10.90 4.12 4.09
C PHE A 73 10.07 5.42 4.10
N THR A 74 10.36 6.32 5.02
CA THR A 74 9.69 7.63 5.07
C THR A 74 10.04 8.48 3.84
N SER A 75 11.30 8.43 3.37
CA SER A 75 11.68 9.12 2.14
C SER A 75 10.90 8.61 0.92
N ILE A 76 10.79 7.29 0.72
CA ILE A 76 10.09 6.74 -0.44
C ILE A 76 8.60 7.09 -0.45
N ASN A 77 7.97 7.05 0.72
CA ASN A 77 6.57 7.38 0.88
C ASN A 77 6.33 8.89 0.71
N LEU A 78 7.25 9.75 1.17
CA LEU A 78 7.20 11.17 0.88
C LEU A 78 7.26 11.42 -0.64
N HIS A 79 8.15 10.77 -1.37
CA HIS A 79 8.22 10.94 -2.84
C HIS A 79 6.96 10.43 -3.56
N ALA A 80 6.32 9.36 -3.07
CA ALA A 80 5.00 8.97 -3.55
C ALA A 80 3.97 10.08 -3.31
N GLN A 81 3.92 10.65 -2.10
CA GLN A 81 2.98 11.73 -1.75
C GLN A 81 3.21 13.01 -2.58
N LEU A 82 4.45 13.37 -2.86
CA LEU A 82 4.80 14.51 -3.73
C LEU A 82 4.23 14.31 -5.14
N ALA A 83 4.41 13.12 -5.72
CA ALA A 83 3.85 12.78 -7.02
C ALA A 83 2.31 12.71 -7.00
N MET A 84 1.72 12.13 -5.96
CA MET A 84 0.27 12.07 -5.76
C MET A 84 -0.34 13.48 -5.68
N PHE A 85 0.31 14.40 -4.95
CA PHE A 85 -0.11 15.79 -4.88
C PHE A 85 -0.11 16.45 -6.25
N ASP A 86 0.99 16.34 -7.00
CA ASP A 86 1.11 16.89 -8.35
C ASP A 86 0.03 16.33 -9.28
N TYR A 87 -0.17 15.01 -9.27
CA TYR A 87 -1.21 14.34 -10.05
C TYR A 87 -2.62 14.87 -9.72
N TRP A 88 -2.99 14.90 -8.44
CA TRP A 88 -4.32 15.27 -7.99
C TRP A 88 -4.63 16.76 -8.10
N THR A 89 -3.60 17.60 -8.03
CA THR A 89 -3.75 19.05 -8.16
C THR A 89 -3.53 19.54 -9.59
N ASN A 90 -3.16 18.64 -10.51
CA ASN A 90 -2.72 18.96 -11.87
C ASN A 90 -1.60 20.00 -11.87
N GLN A 91 -0.60 19.76 -11.04
CA GLN A 91 0.61 20.58 -10.90
C GLN A 91 1.84 19.72 -11.19
N ALA A 92 2.99 20.37 -11.33
CA ALA A 92 4.29 19.72 -11.46
C ALA A 92 5.30 20.32 -10.49
N LYS A 93 4.82 20.76 -9.30
CA LYS A 93 5.61 21.52 -8.33
C LYS A 93 6.80 20.71 -7.85
N TYR A 94 6.62 19.41 -7.63
CA TYR A 94 7.65 18.53 -7.05
C TYR A 94 8.36 17.66 -8.07
N LYS A 95 8.09 17.85 -9.37
CA LYS A 95 8.60 17.04 -10.46
C LYS A 95 10.13 16.85 -10.44
N ASP A 96 10.87 17.94 -10.26
CA ASP A 96 12.34 17.89 -10.26
C ASP A 96 12.88 17.09 -9.07
N GLN A 97 12.25 17.24 -7.90
CA GLN A 97 12.62 16.49 -6.71
C GLN A 97 12.34 14.99 -6.87
N VAL A 98 11.14 14.64 -7.35
CA VAL A 98 10.77 13.24 -7.61
C VAL A 98 11.70 12.63 -8.66
N ASN A 99 11.98 13.33 -9.77
CA ASN A 99 12.92 12.87 -10.78
C ASN A 99 14.32 12.62 -10.19
N ARG A 100 14.81 13.54 -9.34
CA ARG A 100 16.12 13.41 -8.71
C ARG A 100 16.18 12.20 -7.79
N TYR A 101 15.15 11.95 -6.99
CA TYR A 101 15.06 10.77 -6.15
C TYR A 101 15.22 9.47 -6.95
N PHE A 102 14.44 9.29 -8.01
CA PHE A 102 14.54 8.10 -8.88
C PHE A 102 15.87 8.02 -9.62
N THR A 103 16.48 9.15 -9.95
CA THR A 103 17.82 9.19 -10.55
C THR A 103 18.88 8.69 -9.57
N VAL A 104 18.81 9.10 -8.31
CA VAL A 104 19.77 8.70 -7.26
C VAL A 104 19.58 7.23 -6.87
N GLN A 105 18.33 6.78 -6.68
CA GLN A 105 18.01 5.41 -6.31
C GLN A 105 18.17 4.40 -7.46
N GLY A 106 18.12 4.90 -8.70
CA GLY A 106 18.30 4.12 -9.92
C GLY A 106 17.25 3.02 -10.10
N ARG A 107 17.54 2.09 -11.01
CA ARG A 107 16.60 1.03 -11.41
C ARG A 107 16.32 0.00 -10.30
N THR A 108 17.20 -0.12 -9.32
CA THR A 108 17.04 -1.08 -8.21
C THR A 108 16.22 -0.52 -7.06
N GLY A 109 16.06 0.80 -6.96
CA GLY A 109 15.49 1.47 -5.79
C GLY A 109 16.40 1.47 -4.57
N MET A 110 17.56 0.82 -4.64
CA MET A 110 18.46 0.64 -3.51
C MET A 110 19.87 1.15 -3.79
N ALA A 111 20.08 1.84 -4.93
CA ALA A 111 21.38 2.45 -5.17
C ALA A 111 21.64 3.45 -4.04
N ASN A 112 22.70 3.21 -3.25
CA ASN A 112 23.12 4.01 -2.10
C ASN A 112 22.39 3.76 -0.77
N LEU A 113 21.52 2.75 -0.65
CA LEU A 113 20.89 2.42 0.64
C LEU A 113 21.65 1.32 1.40
N PRO A 114 22.02 1.53 2.68
CA PRO A 114 22.62 0.50 3.53
C PRO A 114 21.56 -0.44 4.10
N ILE A 115 20.65 -0.96 3.27
CA ILE A 115 19.62 -1.90 3.72
C ILE A 115 20.19 -3.33 3.66
N PRO A 116 20.24 -4.07 4.79
CA PRO A 116 20.61 -5.49 4.79
C PRO A 116 19.74 -6.29 3.81
N GLU A 117 20.24 -7.40 3.26
CA GLU A 117 19.57 -8.17 2.18
C GLU A 117 18.23 -8.86 2.55
N ASP A 118 17.64 -8.50 3.69
CA ASP A 118 16.49 -9.14 4.33
C ASP A 118 15.13 -8.62 3.82
N LEU A 119 14.05 -9.08 4.45
CA LEU A 119 12.64 -8.89 4.06
C LEU A 119 12.18 -7.43 3.95
N THR A 120 12.86 -6.54 4.66
CA THR A 120 12.76 -5.07 4.49
C THR A 120 12.93 -4.65 3.03
N LYS A 121 13.66 -5.43 2.22
CA LYS A 121 13.88 -5.20 0.80
C LYS A 121 12.62 -5.38 -0.07
N ILE A 122 11.74 -6.34 0.23
CA ILE A 122 10.54 -6.57 -0.61
C ILE A 122 9.52 -5.45 -0.40
N ASP A 123 9.23 -5.12 0.86
CA ASP A 123 8.34 -4.00 1.19
C ASP A 123 8.86 -2.70 0.57
N PHE A 124 10.16 -2.45 0.72
CA PHE A 124 10.81 -1.29 0.11
C PHE A 124 10.67 -1.28 -1.42
N ILE A 125 10.94 -2.40 -2.10
CA ILE A 125 10.80 -2.51 -3.56
C ILE A 125 9.37 -2.23 -4.01
N LEU A 126 8.37 -2.71 -3.27
CA LEU A 126 6.96 -2.49 -3.59
C LEU A 126 6.55 -1.04 -3.39
N ARG A 127 6.97 -0.40 -2.29
CA ARG A 127 6.78 1.05 -2.07
C ARG A 127 7.50 1.88 -3.14
N TYR A 128 8.65 1.41 -3.63
CA TYR A 128 9.39 2.07 -4.72
C TYR A 128 8.59 2.02 -6.02
N GLY A 129 8.02 0.86 -6.33
CA GLY A 129 7.12 0.69 -7.46
C GLY A 129 5.87 1.52 -7.36
N TYR A 130 5.27 1.59 -6.17
CA TYR A 130 4.12 2.43 -5.87
C TYR A 130 4.44 3.92 -6.10
N ALA A 131 5.56 4.42 -5.56
CA ALA A 131 6.02 5.78 -5.80
C ALA A 131 6.27 6.05 -7.30
N ALA A 132 6.88 5.10 -8.01
CA ALA A 132 7.13 5.21 -9.45
C ALA A 132 5.83 5.27 -10.23
N PHE A 133 4.82 4.47 -9.87
CA PHE A 133 3.51 4.52 -10.49
C PHE A 133 2.87 5.91 -10.38
N PHE A 134 2.89 6.52 -9.20
CA PHE A 134 2.35 7.87 -9.05
C PHE A 134 3.17 8.93 -9.78
N ALA A 135 4.49 8.78 -9.88
CA ALA A 135 5.32 9.63 -10.73
C ALA A 135 4.96 9.48 -12.22
N TYR A 136 4.62 8.27 -12.67
CA TYR A 136 4.06 8.06 -14.02
C TYR A 136 2.73 8.81 -14.18
N CYS A 137 1.79 8.66 -13.25
CA CYS A 137 0.50 9.37 -13.31
C CYS A 137 0.66 10.89 -13.34
N ALA A 138 1.54 11.44 -12.50
CA ALA A 138 1.75 12.88 -12.39
C ALA A 138 2.44 13.48 -13.61
N TYR A 139 3.43 12.78 -14.17
CA TYR A 139 4.37 13.36 -15.13
C TYR A 139 4.33 12.74 -16.53
N ASN A 140 3.50 11.72 -16.73
CA ASN A 140 3.31 10.99 -17.99
C ASN A 140 4.65 10.51 -18.61
N ASN A 141 5.58 10.06 -17.77
CA ASN A 141 6.87 9.52 -18.20
C ASN A 141 6.84 7.99 -18.12
N VAL A 142 6.81 7.33 -19.27
CA VAL A 142 6.74 5.87 -19.40
C VAL A 142 7.89 5.12 -18.72
N SER A 143 9.02 5.79 -18.47
CA SER A 143 10.15 5.21 -17.72
C SER A 143 9.75 4.88 -16.27
N PHE A 144 8.85 5.67 -15.67
CA PHE A 144 8.33 5.42 -14.34
C PHE A 144 7.35 4.25 -14.30
N LEU A 145 6.51 4.11 -15.33
CA LEU A 145 5.65 2.93 -15.47
C LEU A 145 6.50 1.66 -15.61
N SER A 146 7.51 1.69 -16.48
CA SER A 146 8.44 0.57 -16.66
C SER A 146 9.13 0.19 -15.34
N LEU A 147 9.51 1.20 -14.54
CA LEU A 147 10.12 0.98 -13.24
C LEU A 147 9.14 0.32 -12.25
N ALA A 148 7.88 0.77 -12.22
CA ALA A 148 6.82 0.19 -11.41
C ALA A 148 6.56 -1.29 -11.77
N GLU A 149 6.48 -1.61 -13.06
CA GLU A 149 6.34 -2.98 -13.55
C GLU A 149 7.53 -3.86 -13.16
N GLU A 150 8.76 -3.35 -13.27
CA GLU A 150 9.96 -4.10 -12.89
C GLU A 150 10.03 -4.37 -11.38
N THR A 151 9.70 -3.38 -10.54
CA THR A 151 9.62 -3.57 -9.10
C THR A 151 8.56 -4.59 -8.73
N TRP A 152 7.40 -4.53 -9.38
CA TRP A 152 6.34 -5.50 -9.19
C TRP A 152 6.79 -6.91 -9.57
N ASN A 153 7.41 -7.08 -10.75
CA ASN A 153 7.89 -8.38 -11.20
C ASN A 153 8.92 -9.01 -10.24
N ARG A 154 9.80 -8.18 -9.66
CA ARG A 154 10.76 -8.63 -8.64
C ARG A 154 10.08 -9.11 -7.36
N ALA A 155 9.06 -8.37 -6.89
CA ALA A 155 8.31 -8.74 -5.70
C ALA A 155 7.43 -9.97 -5.94
N TYR A 156 6.73 -10.01 -7.08
CA TYR A 156 5.83 -11.09 -7.47
C TYR A 156 6.56 -12.43 -7.65
N ALA A 157 7.83 -12.40 -8.08
CA ALA A 157 8.68 -13.60 -8.09
C ALA A 157 8.94 -14.19 -6.69
N GLN A 158 8.55 -13.49 -5.62
CA GLN A 158 8.58 -13.95 -4.23
C GLN A 158 7.17 -14.20 -3.68
N THR A 159 6.11 -14.15 -4.48
CA THR A 159 4.75 -14.54 -4.07
C THR A 159 4.60 -16.06 -4.09
N ILE A 160 3.95 -16.65 -3.08
CA ILE A 160 3.53 -18.04 -3.13
C ILE A 160 2.47 -18.18 -4.23
N SER A 161 2.76 -19.07 -5.17
CA SER A 161 1.90 -19.48 -6.25
C SER A 161 1.74 -21.00 -6.26
N ALA A 162 0.88 -21.52 -7.12
CA ALA A 162 0.72 -22.97 -7.27
C ALA A 162 2.02 -23.66 -7.70
N GLU A 163 2.87 -22.93 -8.43
CA GLU A 163 4.12 -23.43 -9.01
C GLU A 163 5.29 -23.47 -8.00
N ASN A 164 5.23 -22.71 -6.90
CA ASN A 164 6.34 -22.60 -5.94
C ASN A 164 5.95 -22.88 -4.48
N MET A 165 4.71 -23.31 -4.21
CA MET A 165 4.22 -23.52 -2.85
C MET A 165 5.02 -24.53 -2.02
N ASP A 166 5.79 -25.42 -2.65
CA ASP A 166 6.69 -26.36 -1.96
C ASP A 166 7.78 -25.67 -1.13
N ILE A 167 8.01 -24.37 -1.33
CA ILE A 167 8.80 -23.53 -0.45
C ILE A 167 8.33 -23.58 1.02
N LEU A 168 7.04 -23.86 1.24
CA LEU A 168 6.43 -23.98 2.56
C LEU A 168 6.52 -25.40 3.14
N GLN A 169 6.98 -26.41 2.37
CA GLN A 169 7.03 -27.81 2.81
C GLN A 169 7.71 -28.03 4.18
N PRO A 170 8.80 -27.34 4.54
CA PRO A 170 9.41 -27.48 5.87
C PRO A 170 8.51 -27.07 7.03
N MET A 171 7.53 -26.18 6.80
CA MET A 171 6.59 -25.69 7.81
C MET A 171 5.21 -26.36 7.68
N CYS A 172 4.89 -26.80 6.47
CA CYS A 172 3.57 -27.25 6.03
C CYS A 172 3.65 -28.57 5.24
N ALA A 173 3.53 -29.69 5.96
CA ALA A 173 3.62 -31.02 5.35
C ALA A 173 2.50 -31.30 4.33
N SER A 174 1.28 -30.88 4.62
CA SER A 174 0.11 -31.05 3.76
C SER A 174 0.13 -30.08 2.59
N GLU A 175 -0.01 -30.59 1.35
CA GLU A 175 -0.21 -29.76 0.17
C GLU A 175 -1.46 -28.89 0.28
N GLN A 176 -2.53 -29.45 0.87
CA GLN A 176 -3.79 -28.73 1.07
C GLN A 176 -3.60 -27.52 1.98
N ASP A 177 -2.75 -27.62 2.99
CA ASP A 177 -2.45 -26.49 3.88
C ASP A 177 -1.58 -25.45 3.17
N ARG A 178 -0.63 -25.88 2.32
CA ARG A 178 0.22 -24.98 1.50
C ARG A 178 -0.61 -24.15 0.52
N LYS A 179 -1.63 -24.75 -0.11
CA LYS A 179 -2.54 -24.05 -1.03
C LYS A 179 -3.25 -22.85 -0.39
N LEU A 180 -3.43 -22.86 0.92
CA LEU A 180 -4.07 -21.76 1.64
C LEU A 180 -3.21 -20.49 1.72
N PHE A 181 -1.94 -20.56 1.30
CA PHE A 181 -1.01 -19.43 1.31
C PHE A 181 -0.73 -18.86 -0.09
N ILE A 182 -1.37 -19.40 -1.14
CA ILE A 182 -1.29 -18.84 -2.50
C ILE A 182 -1.82 -17.41 -2.51
N GLY A 183 -1.05 -16.52 -3.14
CA GLY A 183 -1.33 -15.08 -3.21
C GLY A 183 -0.61 -14.25 -2.14
N GLY A 184 -0.07 -14.88 -1.09
CA GLY A 184 0.76 -14.21 -0.10
C GLY A 184 2.25 -14.20 -0.48
N LEU A 185 2.98 -13.15 -0.11
CA LEU A 185 4.42 -13.02 -0.31
C LEU A 185 5.19 -13.89 0.68
N THR A 186 6.11 -14.70 0.15
CA THR A 186 7.00 -15.52 0.98
C THR A 186 8.13 -14.66 1.54
N ALA A 187 8.38 -14.79 2.84
CA ALA A 187 9.71 -14.54 3.35
C ALA A 187 10.68 -15.64 2.87
N LYS A 188 11.76 -15.24 2.18
CA LYS A 188 12.74 -16.17 1.59
C LYS A 188 13.16 -17.30 2.53
N PRO A 189 13.35 -18.53 2.01
CA PRO A 189 14.21 -19.53 2.61
C PRO A 189 15.64 -19.33 2.12
N ARG A 190 16.54 -18.78 2.94
CA ARG A 190 17.98 -18.99 2.71
C ARG A 190 18.67 -19.26 4.02
N ASN A 191 19.18 -20.50 4.15
CA ASN A 191 20.36 -21.00 4.87
C ASN A 191 20.68 -20.53 6.30
N TYR A 192 19.97 -19.58 6.88
CA TYR A 192 19.99 -19.34 8.30
C TYR A 192 19.08 -20.38 8.93
N ALA A 193 19.66 -21.23 9.76
CA ALA A 193 18.95 -22.18 10.61
C ALA A 193 17.66 -21.52 11.11
N PHE A 194 16.50 -22.13 10.85
CA PHE A 194 15.16 -21.76 11.34
C PHE A 194 15.22 -20.74 12.49
N ILE A 195 15.25 -19.44 12.17
CA ILE A 195 15.19 -18.39 13.19
C ILE A 195 13.70 -18.03 13.31
N PRO A 196 13.04 -18.29 14.45
CA PRO A 196 11.60 -18.06 14.65
C PRO A 196 11.12 -16.61 14.43
N HIS A 197 12.04 -15.69 14.13
CA HIS A 197 11.79 -14.27 13.95
C HIS A 197 11.85 -13.78 12.49
N ILE A 198 12.23 -14.64 11.52
CA ILE A 198 12.44 -14.20 10.13
C ILE A 198 11.39 -14.79 9.16
N ASN A 199 10.60 -15.79 9.57
CA ASN A 199 9.59 -16.42 8.69
C ASN A 199 8.20 -15.77 8.85
N GLY A 200 8.09 -14.48 8.51
CA GLY A 200 6.85 -13.70 8.63
C GLY A 200 6.31 -13.21 7.29
N PHE A 201 4.99 -13.30 7.12
CA PHE A 201 4.22 -12.52 6.14
C PHE A 201 4.01 -11.14 6.75
N TYR A 202 4.71 -10.15 6.19
CA TYR A 202 4.56 -8.77 6.62
C TYR A 202 3.38 -8.16 5.89
N MET A 203 2.42 -7.68 6.69
CA MET A 203 1.20 -7.09 6.17
C MET A 203 1.45 -5.98 5.16
N THR A 204 2.42 -5.10 5.43
CA THR A 204 2.76 -3.99 4.54
C THR A 204 3.20 -4.49 3.16
N SER A 205 4.01 -5.55 3.08
CA SER A 205 4.47 -6.11 1.81
C SER A 205 3.31 -6.67 0.99
N ASP A 206 2.46 -7.49 1.61
CA ASP A 206 1.33 -8.10 0.91
C ASP A 206 0.33 -7.03 0.45
N VAL A 207 0.09 -6.01 1.28
CA VAL A 207 -0.82 -4.91 0.94
C VAL A 207 -0.22 -4.08 -0.20
N ASN A 208 1.06 -3.75 -0.15
CA ASN A 208 1.73 -2.99 -1.20
C ASN A 208 1.78 -3.76 -2.52
N ASN A 209 1.90 -5.09 -2.48
CA ASN A 209 1.73 -5.93 -3.66
C ASN A 209 0.31 -5.83 -4.21
N THR A 210 -0.71 -5.90 -3.36
CA THR A 210 -2.11 -5.74 -3.78
C THR A 210 -2.35 -4.37 -4.43
N ARG A 211 -1.93 -3.27 -3.76
CA ARG A 211 -2.06 -1.90 -4.28
C ARG A 211 -1.40 -1.73 -5.64
N LEU A 212 -0.12 -2.11 -5.74
CA LEU A 212 0.64 -1.95 -6.99
C LEU A 212 0.10 -2.84 -8.11
N SER A 213 -0.32 -4.08 -7.79
CA SER A 213 -0.97 -4.96 -8.77
C SER A 213 -2.25 -4.32 -9.33
N GLY A 214 -3.09 -3.73 -8.47
CA GLY A 214 -4.33 -3.06 -8.89
C GLY A 214 -4.05 -1.85 -9.78
N LEU A 215 -3.13 -0.98 -9.36
CA LEU A 215 -2.69 0.20 -10.13
C LEU A 215 -2.17 -0.19 -11.52
N LEU A 216 -1.31 -1.20 -11.60
CA LEU A 216 -0.77 -1.68 -12.87
C LEU A 216 -1.85 -2.35 -13.73
N ALA A 217 -2.73 -3.16 -13.13
CA ALA A 217 -3.88 -3.74 -13.84
C ALA A 217 -4.73 -2.66 -14.51
N GLU A 218 -5.00 -1.57 -13.81
CA GLU A 218 -5.76 -0.44 -14.33
C GLU A 218 -5.03 0.27 -15.48
N ALA A 219 -3.77 0.65 -15.24
CA ALA A 219 -3.00 1.43 -16.21
C ALA A 219 -2.65 0.67 -17.49
N THR A 220 -2.49 -0.66 -17.42
CA THR A 220 -2.03 -1.46 -18.55
C THR A 220 -3.09 -2.42 -19.09
N SER A 221 -4.25 -2.54 -18.44
CA SER A 221 -5.28 -3.56 -18.76
C SER A 221 -4.73 -5.00 -18.81
N ASN A 222 -3.65 -5.28 -18.07
CA ASN A 222 -2.99 -6.59 -18.09
C ASN A 222 -3.63 -7.52 -17.06
N LYS A 223 -4.18 -8.63 -17.54
CA LYS A 223 -4.86 -9.64 -16.71
C LYS A 223 -3.97 -10.28 -15.65
N THR A 224 -2.65 -10.30 -15.87
CA THR A 224 -1.69 -10.86 -14.91
C THR A 224 -1.71 -10.07 -13.61
N TYR A 225 -1.65 -8.74 -13.70
CA TYR A 225 -1.71 -7.87 -12.54
C TYR A 225 -3.08 -7.97 -11.84
N LEU A 226 -4.17 -8.05 -12.61
CA LEU A 226 -5.52 -8.23 -12.04
C LEU A 226 -5.64 -9.55 -11.27
N LEU A 227 -5.17 -10.66 -11.84
CA LEU A 227 -5.17 -11.97 -11.19
C LEU A 227 -4.36 -11.96 -9.90
N ALA A 228 -3.17 -11.37 -9.93
CA ALA A 228 -2.31 -11.22 -8.75
C ALA A 228 -2.98 -10.38 -7.65
N THR A 229 -3.66 -9.30 -8.03
CA THR A 229 -4.44 -8.46 -7.09
C THR A 229 -5.54 -9.27 -6.42
N ASN A 230 -6.30 -10.04 -7.20
CA ASN A 230 -7.38 -10.90 -6.69
C ASN A 230 -6.86 -12.00 -5.76
N GLN A 231 -5.75 -12.66 -6.13
CA GLN A 231 -5.13 -13.69 -5.31
C GLN A 231 -4.64 -13.12 -3.99
N SER A 232 -3.97 -11.96 -4.02
CA SER A 232 -3.46 -11.29 -2.82
C SER A 232 -4.62 -10.88 -1.89
N ALA A 233 -5.68 -10.27 -2.43
CA ALA A 233 -6.84 -9.89 -1.62
C ALA A 233 -7.60 -11.07 -1.04
N THR A 234 -7.76 -12.16 -1.81
CA THR A 234 -8.34 -13.41 -1.32
C THR A 234 -7.52 -13.98 -0.16
N PHE A 235 -6.20 -13.99 -0.31
CA PHE A 235 -5.28 -14.42 0.74
C PHE A 235 -5.43 -13.56 2.01
N PHE A 236 -5.45 -12.23 1.87
CA PHE A 236 -5.64 -11.30 3.00
C PHE A 236 -6.88 -11.61 3.81
N VAL A 237 -8.02 -11.76 3.13
CA VAL A 237 -9.30 -12.02 3.78
C VAL A 237 -9.27 -13.37 4.47
N ALA A 238 -8.72 -14.39 3.81
CA ALA A 238 -8.70 -15.75 4.35
C ALA A 238 -7.71 -15.92 5.52
N LYS A 239 -6.61 -15.16 5.55
CA LYS A 239 -5.46 -15.41 6.43
C LYS A 239 -5.10 -14.28 7.38
N MET A 240 -5.30 -13.04 6.97
CA MET A 240 -4.83 -11.88 7.72
C MET A 240 -5.94 -11.15 8.45
N ILE A 241 -7.20 -11.40 8.08
CA ILE A 241 -8.38 -10.88 8.76
C ILE A 241 -8.90 -11.99 9.69
N LYS A 242 -8.63 -11.86 11.00
CA LYS A 242 -9.06 -12.81 12.04
C LYS A 242 -10.16 -12.25 12.95
N SER A 243 -10.30 -12.76 14.18
CA SER A 243 -11.39 -12.46 15.12
C SER A 243 -11.56 -10.99 15.50
N GLN A 244 -10.51 -10.18 15.40
CA GLN A 244 -10.57 -8.72 15.56
C GLN A 244 -11.04 -8.01 14.29
N GLN A 245 -11.28 -8.77 13.22
CA GLN A 245 -11.67 -8.34 11.88
C GLN A 245 -10.64 -7.42 11.19
N MET A 246 -9.60 -6.94 11.89
CA MET A 246 -8.55 -6.09 11.32
C MET A 246 -7.44 -6.93 10.66
N PRO A 247 -6.84 -6.45 9.55
CA PRO A 247 -5.64 -7.04 8.97
C PRO A 247 -4.48 -7.06 9.97
N GLN A 248 -3.77 -8.19 10.03
CA GLN A 248 -2.63 -8.41 10.91
C GLN A 248 -1.50 -9.11 10.14
N GLY A 249 -0.26 -8.71 10.42
CA GLY A 249 0.90 -9.51 10.04
C GLY A 249 0.84 -10.89 10.71
N PHE A 250 1.42 -11.91 10.08
CA PHE A 250 1.47 -13.23 10.71
C PHE A 250 2.74 -13.99 10.36
N ARG A 251 3.12 -14.91 11.25
CA ARG A 251 4.26 -15.81 11.11
C ARG A 251 3.77 -17.24 11.01
N ILE A 252 4.28 -17.97 10.03
CA ILE A 252 4.02 -19.41 9.91
C ILE A 252 5.06 -20.16 10.72
N SER A 253 4.58 -21.06 11.56
CA SER A 253 5.38 -22.02 12.32
C SER A 253 5.07 -23.45 11.87
N ASN A 254 5.74 -24.42 12.49
CA ASN A 254 5.53 -25.84 12.22
C ASN A 254 4.04 -26.23 12.28
N ASN A 255 3.64 -27.17 11.42
CA ASN A 255 2.25 -27.60 11.24
C ASN A 255 1.32 -26.50 10.70
N CYS A 256 1.84 -25.58 9.89
CA CYS A 256 1.10 -24.45 9.33
C CYS A 256 0.38 -23.55 10.35
N ALA A 257 0.82 -23.58 11.62
CA ALA A 257 0.23 -22.73 12.64
C ALA A 257 0.67 -21.28 12.43
N ALA A 258 -0.30 -20.37 12.34
CA ALA A 258 -0.07 -18.94 12.18
C ALA A 258 -0.12 -18.22 13.53
N THR A 259 0.94 -17.50 13.85
CA THR A 259 1.00 -16.55 14.97
C THR A 259 0.79 -15.15 14.43
N PHE A 260 -0.04 -14.35 15.08
CA PHE A 260 -0.44 -13.03 14.57
C PHE A 260 0.28 -11.93 15.33
N ASP A 261 0.67 -10.89 14.61
CA ASP A 261 1.16 -9.65 15.18
C ASP A 261 -0.03 -8.73 15.51
N ASP A 262 0.21 -7.72 16.36
CA ASP A 262 -0.80 -6.71 16.64
C ASP A 262 -1.14 -5.92 15.37
N PRO A 263 -2.42 -5.54 15.17
CA PRO A 263 -2.82 -4.78 14.00
C PRO A 263 -2.20 -3.39 14.06
N SER A 264 -1.68 -2.91 12.92
CA SER A 264 -1.20 -1.52 12.79
C SER A 264 -2.22 -0.68 12.01
N LEU A 265 -2.38 0.58 12.43
CA LEU A 265 -3.23 1.54 11.70
C LEU A 265 -2.74 1.75 10.27
N GLU A 266 -1.42 1.73 10.06
CA GLU A 266 -0.79 1.83 8.75
C GLU A 266 -1.29 0.71 7.83
N GLY A 267 -1.11 -0.56 8.20
CA GLY A 267 -1.49 -1.65 7.31
C GLY A 267 -3.00 -1.80 7.14
N VAL A 268 -3.81 -1.35 8.10
CA VAL A 268 -5.27 -1.23 7.90
C VAL A 268 -5.59 -0.17 6.85
N GLY A 269 -4.93 1.00 6.91
CA GLY A 269 -5.13 2.08 5.95
C GLY A 269 -4.70 1.68 4.54
N GLU A 270 -3.52 1.09 4.41
CA GLU A 270 -3.03 0.58 3.13
C GLU A 270 -3.95 -0.54 2.59
N TRP A 271 -4.48 -1.41 3.46
CA TRP A 271 -5.39 -2.48 3.05
C TRP A 271 -6.69 -1.91 2.49
N ILE A 272 -7.28 -0.93 3.18
CA ILE A 272 -8.48 -0.20 2.72
C ILE A 272 -8.23 0.42 1.34
N GLU A 273 -7.05 1.01 1.13
CA GLU A 273 -6.67 1.54 -0.16
C GLU A 273 -6.61 0.43 -1.23
N GLY A 274 -5.89 -0.66 -0.98
CA GLY A 274 -5.76 -1.77 -1.92
C GLY A 274 -7.09 -2.41 -2.33
N ILE A 275 -8.00 -2.65 -1.38
CA ILE A 275 -9.33 -3.21 -1.71
C ILE A 275 -10.23 -2.22 -2.44
N SER A 276 -10.07 -0.91 -2.19
CA SER A 276 -10.88 0.10 -2.88
C SER A 276 -10.62 0.11 -4.39
N MET A 277 -9.37 -0.19 -4.79
CA MET A 277 -8.96 -0.34 -6.19
C MET A 277 -9.54 -1.58 -6.86
N LEU A 278 -9.62 -2.68 -6.12
CA LEU A 278 -10.26 -3.90 -6.62
C LEU A 278 -11.74 -3.69 -6.91
N GLY A 279 -12.43 -2.90 -6.08
CA GLY A 279 -13.81 -2.53 -6.30
C GLY A 279 -14.05 -1.76 -7.60
N SER A 280 -13.09 -0.93 -8.05
CA SER A 280 -13.21 -0.19 -9.32
C SER A 280 -12.84 -1.00 -10.55
N LEU A 281 -12.05 -2.08 -10.40
CA LEU A 281 -11.62 -2.93 -11.52
C LEU A 281 -12.60 -4.07 -11.81
N ALA A 282 -13.45 -4.42 -10.86
CA ALA A 282 -14.34 -5.55 -10.97
C ALA A 282 -15.76 -5.16 -11.42
N GLU A 283 -15.91 -4.78 -12.69
CA GLU A 283 -17.25 -4.73 -13.32
C GLU A 283 -17.83 -6.14 -13.58
N HIS A 284 -17.06 -7.23 -13.39
CA HIS A 284 -17.48 -8.54 -13.91
C HIS A 284 -17.50 -9.79 -13.00
N GLU A 285 -16.87 -9.87 -11.82
CA GLU A 285 -16.82 -11.16 -11.07
C GLU A 285 -16.74 -11.04 -9.53
N ALA A 286 -17.18 -9.93 -8.94
CA ALA A 286 -16.82 -9.58 -7.54
C ALA A 286 -17.97 -9.60 -6.51
N GLN A 287 -18.77 -10.68 -6.49
CA GLN A 287 -19.73 -10.87 -5.38
C GLN A 287 -19.05 -10.96 -4.00
N ASP A 288 -17.77 -11.34 -3.93
CA ASP A 288 -17.00 -11.41 -2.68
C ASP A 288 -16.29 -10.11 -2.27
N ILE A 289 -16.06 -9.15 -3.18
CA ILE A 289 -15.30 -7.92 -2.86
C ILE A 289 -16.16 -6.97 -2.02
N ALA A 290 -17.46 -6.86 -2.30
CA ALA A 290 -18.38 -6.09 -1.46
C ALA A 290 -18.52 -6.72 -0.05
N GLY A 291 -18.48 -8.06 0.05
CA GLY A 291 -18.43 -8.78 1.32
C GLY A 291 -17.15 -8.52 2.10
N ASN A 292 -16.01 -8.48 1.41
CA ASN A 292 -14.69 -8.22 2.01
C ASN A 292 -14.47 -6.75 2.39
N LEU A 293 -14.99 -5.81 1.58
CA LEU A 293 -15.13 -4.41 1.96
C LEU A 293 -16.02 -4.30 3.20
N THR A 294 -17.13 -5.03 3.24
CA THR A 294 -18.05 -5.07 4.38
C THR A 294 -17.39 -5.66 5.63
N LEU A 295 -16.52 -6.65 5.51
CA LEU A 295 -15.73 -7.19 6.62
C LEU A 295 -14.67 -6.19 7.10
N ALA A 296 -13.95 -5.52 6.19
CA ALA A 296 -13.03 -4.42 6.54
C ALA A 296 -13.76 -3.21 7.17
N ILE A 297 -15.00 -2.95 6.74
CA ILE A 297 -15.97 -1.99 7.30
C ILE A 297 -16.29 -2.38 8.75
N HIS A 298 -16.64 -3.64 9.01
CA HIS A 298 -17.05 -4.13 10.33
C HIS A 298 -15.85 -4.29 11.29
N ALA A 299 -14.67 -4.54 10.73
CA ALA A 299 -13.38 -4.61 11.40
C ALA A 299 -12.93 -3.35 12.08
N SER A 300 -13.25 -2.23 11.44
CA SER A 300 -13.11 -0.96 12.11
C SER A 300 -14.10 -0.96 13.28
N THR A 301 -13.57 -0.95 14.50
CA THR A 301 -14.37 -0.81 15.74
C THR A 301 -15.12 0.53 15.82
N ASP A 302 -15.04 1.35 14.77
CA ASP A 302 -15.60 2.66 14.64
C ASP A 302 -16.78 2.69 13.64
N GLY A 303 -17.91 3.24 14.08
CA GLY A 303 -19.11 3.42 13.25
C GLY A 303 -18.94 4.35 12.05
N ARG A 304 -17.81 5.09 11.92
CA ARG A 304 -17.57 6.02 10.80
C ARG A 304 -16.71 5.49 9.68
N VAL A 305 -15.68 4.69 9.95
CA VAL A 305 -15.03 3.93 8.88
C VAL A 305 -16.08 3.02 8.23
N ARG A 306 -17.01 2.49 9.06
CA ARG A 306 -18.25 1.85 8.59
C ARG A 306 -19.07 2.72 7.64
N GLN A 307 -19.43 3.95 8.01
CA GLN A 307 -20.22 4.87 7.16
C GLN A 307 -19.46 5.40 5.93
N ASN A 308 -18.17 5.74 6.04
CA ASN A 308 -17.37 6.28 4.95
C ASN A 308 -17.05 5.22 3.90
N VAL A 309 -16.78 3.98 4.32
CA VAL A 309 -16.57 2.88 3.39
C VAL A 309 -17.91 2.34 2.86
N GLN A 310 -19.02 2.40 3.61
CA GLN A 310 -20.38 2.21 3.05
C GLN A 310 -20.72 3.27 1.98
N LEU A 311 -20.32 4.53 2.20
CA LEU A 311 -20.46 5.61 1.22
C LEU A 311 -19.55 5.39 0.00
N MET A 312 -18.37 4.78 0.16
CA MET A 312 -17.49 4.37 -0.95
C MET A 312 -18.05 3.16 -1.72
N ALA A 313 -18.57 2.15 -1.02
CA ALA A 313 -19.20 0.96 -1.61
C ALA A 313 -20.50 1.32 -2.37
N GLN A 314 -21.37 2.15 -1.79
CA GLN A 314 -22.54 2.68 -2.50
C GLN A 314 -22.16 3.52 -3.71
N LYS A 315 -20.98 4.17 -3.72
CA LYS A 315 -20.49 4.93 -4.88
C LYS A 315 -19.81 4.05 -5.93
N ALA A 316 -19.21 2.92 -5.54
CA ALA A 316 -18.76 1.90 -6.48
C ALA A 316 -19.96 1.32 -7.27
N GLU A 317 -21.12 1.15 -6.63
CA GLU A 317 -22.40 0.82 -7.29
C GLU A 317 -22.96 1.96 -8.17
N ILE A 318 -22.53 3.21 -7.97
CA ILE A 318 -22.95 4.39 -8.76
C ILE A 318 -21.91 4.76 -9.85
N GLY A 319 -20.89 3.92 -10.07
CA GLY A 319 -19.90 4.10 -11.13
C GLY A 319 -18.91 5.24 -10.83
N LEU A 320 -17.90 4.94 -10.01
CA LEU A 320 -16.66 5.72 -10.07
C LEU A 320 -16.06 5.52 -11.47
N LYS A 321 -15.85 6.62 -12.19
CA LYS A 321 -15.20 6.58 -13.50
C LYS A 321 -13.77 6.03 -13.32
N PRO A 322 -13.33 5.09 -14.17
CA PRO A 322 -11.98 4.52 -14.10
C PRO A 322 -10.90 5.61 -14.23
N PHE A 323 -9.71 5.39 -13.64
CA PHE A 323 -8.55 6.31 -13.74
C PHE A 323 -8.17 6.62 -15.20
N SER A 324 -8.61 5.79 -16.16
CA SER A 324 -8.42 5.98 -17.60
C SER A 324 -9.16 7.19 -18.17
N GLU A 325 -10.16 7.73 -17.48
CA GLU A 325 -10.86 8.94 -17.91
C GLU A 325 -10.20 10.19 -17.31
N GLY A 326 -9.04 10.55 -17.87
CA GLY A 326 -8.43 11.85 -17.66
C GLY A 326 -9.45 12.98 -17.89
N ILE A 327 -9.57 13.87 -16.91
CA ILE A 327 -10.35 15.10 -17.05
C ILE A 327 -9.62 15.97 -18.08
N ILE A 328 -10.16 16.01 -19.31
CA ILE A 328 -9.99 17.15 -20.22
C ILE A 328 -10.70 18.36 -19.61
#